data_AF-A0A920MP61-F1
#
_entry.id   AF-A0A920MP61-F1
#
_cell.length_a   1.000
_cell.length_b   1.000
_cell.length_c   1.000
_cell.angle_alpha   90.00
_cell.angle_beta   90.00
_cell.angle_gamma   90.00
#
_symmetry.space_group_name_H-M   'P 1'
#
loop_
_entity.id
_entity.type
_entity.pdbx_description
1 polymer ?
#
loop_
_entity_poly.entity_id
_entity_poly.type
_entity_poly.pdbx_seq_one_letter_code
_entity_poly.pdbx_strand_id
1 'polypeptide(L)' 'MHFISGRPHGLRTEWYDNGQKKEEGNFINGEQQGRWTYYNKDGTLDGTEDY' A
#
# COMPACT_ATOMS: atom_id res chain seq x y z
N MET A 1 28.59 -4.04 -6.29
CA MET A 1 27.42 -3.41 -5.63
C MET A 1 26.20 -3.77 -6.47
N HIS A 2 25.35 -4.69 -6.01
CA HIS A 2 24.17 -5.12 -6.77
C HIS A 2 23.05 -4.11 -6.55
N PHE A 3 22.72 -3.33 -7.59
CA PHE A 3 21.46 -2.60 -7.67
C PHE A 3 20.35 -3.63 -7.90
N ILE A 4 19.86 -4.24 -6.83
CA ILE A 4 18.64 -5.05 -6.89
C ILE A 4 17.53 -4.05 -7.20
N SER A 5 16.96 -4.14 -8.40
CA SER A 5 15.96 -3.23 -8.98
C SER A 5 15.10 -2.58 -7.91
N GLY A 6 15.26 -1.27 -7.71
CA GLY A 6 14.61 -0.45 -6.68
C GLY A 6 13.11 -0.25 -6.89
N ARG A 7 12.41 -1.27 -7.36
CA ARG A 7 10.96 -1.29 -7.52
C ARG A 7 10.39 -2.04 -6.32
N PRO A 8 9.48 -1.41 -5.54
CA PRO A 8 8.81 -2.13 -4.48
C PRO A 8 8.07 -3.33 -5.08
N HIS A 9 8.35 -4.51 -4.52
CA HIS A 9 7.67 -5.75 -4.83
C HIS A 9 7.20 -6.34 -3.50
N GLY A 10 5.88 -6.44 -3.32
CA GLY A 10 5.24 -7.05 -2.15
C GLY A 10 4.16 -6.17 -1.53
N LEU A 11 3.64 -6.64 -0.40
CA LEU A 11 2.66 -5.91 0.40
C LEU A 11 3.27 -4.61 0.91
N ARG A 12 2.64 -3.50 0.57
CA ARG A 12 2.90 -2.18 1.12
C ARG A 12 1.75 -1.77 2.00
N THR A 13 2.09 -1.27 3.17
CA THR A 13 1.13 -0.62 4.08
C THR A 13 1.66 0.77 4.37
N GLU A 14 0.83 1.77 4.12
CA GLU A 14 1.07 3.14 4.53
C GLU A 14 0.22 3.47 5.75
N TRP A 15 0.77 4.30 6.63
CA TRP A 15 0.18 4.65 7.91
C TRP A 15 0.06 6.17 8.01
N TYR A 16 -0.99 6.64 8.66
CA TYR A 16 -1.09 8.01 9.10
C TYR A 16 -0.15 8.27 10.29
N ASP A 17 0.14 9.54 10.56
CA ASP A 17 0.97 9.98 11.69
C ASP A 17 0.42 9.52 13.06
N ASN A 18 -0.89 9.31 13.14
CA ASN A 18 -1.57 8.76 14.32
C ASN A 18 -1.35 7.24 14.52
N GLY A 19 -0.59 6.59 13.64
CA GLY A 19 -0.32 5.14 13.69
C GLY A 19 -1.46 4.26 13.17
N GLN A 20 -2.51 4.83 12.57
CA GLN A 20 -3.55 4.05 11.90
C GLN A 20 -3.20 3.79 10.43
N LYS A 21 -3.70 2.69 9.89
CA LYS A 21 -3.49 2.37 8.47
C LYS A 21 -4.15 3.45 7.63
N LYS A 22 -3.47 3.81 6.55
CA LYS A 22 -3.95 4.72 5.51
C LYS A 22 -4.30 3.94 4.25
N GLU A 23 -3.42 3.03 3.86
CA GLU A 23 -3.66 2.16 2.70
C GLU A 23 -2.83 0.88 2.80
N GLU A 24 -3.36 -0.23 2.29
CA GLU A 24 -2.61 -1.46 2.11
C GLU A 24 -2.93 -2.15 0.79
N GLY A 25 -1.91 -2.70 0.15
CA GLY A 25 -2.04 -3.44 -1.10
C GLY A 25 -0.70 -3.95 -1.60
N ASN A 26 -0.69 -4.64 -2.74
CA ASN A 26 0.55 -5.15 -3.33
C ASN A 26 1.10 -4.19 -4.36
N PHE A 27 2.43 -4.03 -4.35
CA PHE A 27 3.17 -3.50 -5.49
C PHE A 27 3.85 -4.65 -6.23
N ILE A 28 3.71 -4.69 -7.55
CA ILE A 28 4.43 -5.61 -8.42
C ILE A 28 5.19 -4.76 -9.44
N ASN A 29 6.51 -4.89 -9.49
CA ASN A 29 7.38 -4.10 -10.39
C ASN A 29 7.25 -2.57 -10.26
N GLY A 30 6.85 -2.09 -9.08
CA GLY A 30 6.68 -0.66 -8.79
C GLY A 30 5.29 -0.11 -9.10
N GLU A 31 4.36 -0.95 -9.55
CA GLU A 31 2.97 -0.59 -9.86
C GLU A 31 2.02 -1.26 -8.86
N GLN A 32 0.92 -0.57 -8.51
CA GLN A 32 -0.13 -1.11 -7.66
C GLN A 32 -0.83 -2.26 -8.40
N GLN A 33 -1.04 -3.39 -7.71
CA GLN A 33 -1.60 -4.59 -8.33
C GLN A 33 -2.50 -5.34 -7.34
N GLY A 34 -3.66 -5.78 -7.85
CA GLY A 34 -4.70 -6.46 -7.08
C GLY A 34 -5.46 -5.50 -6.17
N ARG A 35 -6.05 -6.06 -5.10
CA ARG A 35 -6.91 -5.30 -4.20
C ARG A 35 -6.11 -4.38 -3.28
N TRP A 36 -6.36 -3.09 -3.44
CA TRP A 36 -5.94 -2.02 -2.55
C TRP A 36 -7.08 -1.67 -1.60
N THR A 37 -6.71 -1.41 -0.35
CA THR A 37 -7.65 -1.02 0.70
C THR A 37 -7.22 0.31 1.28
N TYR A 38 -8.13 1.27 1.30
CA TYR A 38 -7.91 2.61 1.83
C TYR A 38 -8.70 2.78 3.12
N TYR A 39 -8.09 3.45 4.08
CA TYR A 39 -8.64 3.71 5.40
C TYR A 39 -8.61 5.21 5.68
N ASN A 40 -9.58 5.67 6.45
CA ASN A 40 -9.63 7.02 6.96
C ASN A 40 -8.71 7.22 8.17
N LYS A 41 -8.48 8.49 8.52
CA LYS A 41 -7.69 8.89 9.71
C LYS A 41 -8.31 8.46 11.05
N ASP A 42 -9.51 7.90 11.06
CA ASP A 42 -10.10 7.28 12.26
C ASP A 42 -9.98 5.75 12.25
N GLY A 43 -9.49 5.17 11.16
CA GLY A 43 -9.32 3.73 10.96
C GLY A 43 -10.51 3.06 10.28
N THR A 44 -11.56 3.81 9.92
CA THR A 44 -12.67 3.27 9.14
C THR A 44 -12.23 2.96 7.71
N LEU A 45 -12.82 1.92 7.13
CA LEU A 45 -12.63 1.58 5.73
C LEU A 45 -13.20 2.71 4.87
N ASP A 46 -12.35 3.37 4.10
CA ASP A 46 -12.77 4.39 3.14
C ASP A 46 -13.24 3.74 1.84
N GLY A 47 -12.49 2.75 1.37
CA GLY A 47 -12.83 2.00 0.16
C GLY A 47 -11.82 0.92 -0.16
N THR A 48 -12.15 0.11 -1.16
CA THR A 48 -11.20 -0.82 -1.76
C THR A 48 -11.23 -0.66 -3.27
N GLU A 49 -10.06 -0.68 -3.90
CA GLU A 49 -9.90 -0.64 -5.35
C GLU A 49 -9.19 -1.91 -5.82
N ASP A 50 -9.43 -2.33 -7.05
CA ASP A 50 -8.77 -3.48 -7.67
C ASP A 50 -8.02 -3.00 -8.91
N TYR A 51 -6.69 -3.21 -8.93
CA TYR A 51 -5.77 -2.72 -9.95
C TYR A 51 -5.20 -3.86 -10.82
#